data_AF-A0A7C7ZQL7-F1
#
_entry.id   AF-A0A7C7ZQL7-F1
#
_cell.length_a   1.000
_cell.length_b   1.000
_cell.length_c   1.000
_cell.angle_alpha   90.00
_cell.angle_beta   90.00
_cell.angle_gamma   90.00
#
_symmetry.space_group_name_H-M   'P 1'
#
loop_
_entity.id
_entity.type
_entity.pdbx_description
1 polymer ?
#
loop_
_entity_poly.entity_id
_entity_poly.type
_entity_poly.pdbx_seq_one_letter_code
_entity_poly.pdbx_strand_id
1 'polypeptide(L)'
;MNNKLLFPFIALCLIWGSTWYFIKISLNAGVPPFFGVGFRFFLSGLLFFLIIFFKKESIPFNKQAIKLYLSFGLLNFALSYGITYWATQYVYSSISSILWGLFPLFTSIMAHFMIPEDKNEKLTTNKLL
;
A
#
# COMPACT_ATOMS: atom_id res chain seq x y z
N MET A 1 5.20 1.29 -25.15
CA MET A 1 4.59 1.64 -23.84
C MET A 1 3.97 3.04 -23.99
N ASN A 2 2.66 3.20 -23.75
CA ASN A 2 1.95 4.46 -24.03
C ASN A 2 2.45 5.58 -23.11
N ASN A 3 2.81 6.77 -23.63
CA ASN A 3 3.40 7.87 -22.83
C ASN A 3 2.50 8.31 -21.65
N LYS A 4 1.18 8.09 -21.77
CA LYS A 4 0.18 8.34 -20.71
C LYS A 4 0.36 7.45 -19.46
N LEU A 5 0.99 6.28 -19.60
CA LEU A 5 1.26 5.34 -18.51
C LEU A 5 2.65 5.54 -17.89
N LEU A 6 3.59 6.05 -18.68
CA LEU A 6 5.00 6.17 -18.28
C LEU A 6 5.17 7.23 -17.19
N PHE A 7 4.49 8.38 -17.32
CA PHE A 7 4.53 9.45 -16.33
C PHE A 7 3.98 9.03 -14.95
N PRO A 8 2.74 8.50 -14.82
CA PRO A 8 2.23 8.09 -13.51
C PRO A 8 3.04 6.94 -12.91
N PHE A 9 3.62 6.07 -13.73
CA PHE A 9 4.50 5.00 -13.26
C PHE A 9 5.78 5.55 -12.62
N ILE A 10 6.48 6.47 -13.28
CA ILE A 10 7.67 7.13 -12.69
C ILE A 10 7.31 7.85 -11.40
N ALA A 11 6.21 8.60 -11.40
CA ALA A 11 5.75 9.31 -10.20
C ALA A 11 5.46 8.34 -9.05
N LEU A 12 4.81 7.21 -9.33
CA LEU A 12 4.54 6.17 -8.35
C LEU A 12 5.84 5.60 -7.78
N CYS A 13 6.82 5.26 -8.63
CA CYS A 13 8.13 4.75 -8.21
C CYS A 13 8.86 5.74 -7.30
N LEU A 14 8.85 7.03 -7.63
CA LEU A 14 9.50 8.07 -6.81
C LEU A 14 8.81 8.25 -5.46
N ILE A 15 7.48 8.29 -5.45
CA ILE A 15 6.69 8.46 -4.21
C ILE A 15 6.86 7.23 -3.30
N TRP A 16 6.71 6.03 -3.84
CA TRP A 16 6.81 4.80 -3.04
C TRP A 16 8.25 4.49 -2.62
N GLY A 17 9.24 4.75 -3.46
CA GLY A 17 10.64 4.57 -3.12
C GLY A 17 11.12 5.53 -2.02
N SER A 18 10.72 6.81 -2.09
CA SER A 18 11.09 7.80 -1.08
C SER A 18 10.32 7.66 0.24
N THR A 19 9.17 6.97 0.24
CA THR A 19 8.34 6.80 1.44
C THR A 19 9.13 6.17 2.60
N TRP A 20 9.95 5.15 2.33
CA TRP A 20 10.77 4.48 3.35
C TRP A 20 11.80 5.39 4.01
N TYR A 21 12.37 6.29 3.22
CA TYR A 21 13.33 7.28 3.70
C TYR A 21 12.66 8.29 4.65
N PHE A 22 11.51 8.84 4.26
CA PHE A 22 10.76 9.77 5.12
C PHE A 22 10.21 9.11 6.39
N ILE A 23 9.80 7.84 6.33
CA ILE A 23 9.40 7.09 7.53
C ILE A 23 10.56 7.01 8.51
N LYS A 24 11.76 6.66 8.05
CA LYS A 24 12.94 6.58 8.92
C LYS A 24 13.31 7.95 9.49
N ILE A 25 13.23 9.02 8.71
CA ILE A 25 13.43 10.40 9.21
C ILE A 25 12.43 10.72 10.32
N SER A 26 11.14 10.43 10.10
CA SER A 26 10.09 10.70 11.09
C SER A 26 10.34 9.94 12.40
N LEU A 27 10.76 8.68 12.32
CA LEU A 27 11.10 7.87 13.49
C LEU A 27 12.35 8.40 14.20
N ASN A 28 13.38 8.81 13.44
CA ASN A 28 14.60 9.39 13.99
C ASN A 28 14.36 10.77 14.64
N ALA A 29 13.35 11.51 14.18
CA ALA A 29 12.90 12.76 14.80
C ALA A 29 12.11 12.54 16.12
N GLY A 30 11.96 11.29 16.56
CA GLY A 30 11.31 10.95 17.84
C GLY A 30 9.80 10.69 17.73
N VAL A 31 9.23 10.63 16.52
CA VAL A 31 7.80 10.33 16.36
C VAL A 31 7.54 8.86 16.67
N PRO A 32 6.59 8.53 17.57
CA PRO A 32 6.21 7.15 17.82
C PRO A 32 5.69 6.46 16.54
N PRO A 33 6.04 5.20 16.28
CA PRO A 33 5.74 4.51 15.01
C PRO A 33 4.25 4.42 14.73
N PHE A 34 3.47 4.04 15.75
CA PHE A 34 2.01 3.94 15.65
C PHE A 34 1.32 5.30 15.46
N PHE A 35 1.91 6.37 16.01
CA PHE A 35 1.40 7.72 15.80
C PHE A 35 1.69 8.20 14.37
N GLY A 36 2.91 7.96 13.86
CA GLY A 36 3.29 8.35 12.50
C GLY A 36 2.44 7.66 11.43
N VAL A 37 2.21 6.35 11.57
CA VAL A 37 1.35 5.58 10.65
C VAL A 37 -0.12 6.00 10.79
N GLY A 38 -0.60 6.17 12.03
CA GLY A 38 -1.98 6.59 12.30
C GLY A 38 -2.28 7.97 11.72
N PHE A 39 -1.38 8.95 11.93
CA PHE A 39 -1.52 10.29 11.39
C PHE A 39 -1.52 10.31 9.86
N ARG A 40 -0.62 9.55 9.22
CA ARG A 40 -0.56 9.44 7.76
C ARG A 40 -1.88 8.92 7.17
N PHE A 41 -2.41 7.83 7.72
CA PHE A 41 -3.65 7.24 7.20
C PHE A 41 -4.90 8.01 7.62
N PHE A 42 -4.88 8.67 8.79
CA PHE A 42 -5.94 9.58 9.21
C PHE A 42 -6.07 10.75 8.24
N LEU A 43 -4.95 11.40 7.89
CA LEU A 43 -4.95 12.51 6.94
C LEU A 43 -5.40 12.06 5.54
N SER A 44 -4.92 10.90 5.08
CA SER A 44 -5.37 10.30 3.82
C SER A 44 -6.87 10.00 3.83
N GLY A 45 -7.38 9.41 4.90
CA GLY A 45 -8.80 9.10 5.06
C GLY A 45 -9.66 10.35 5.08
N LEU A 46 -9.23 11.40 5.78
CA LEU A 46 -9.90 12.70 5.80
C LEU A 46 -9.93 13.35 4.41
N LEU A 47 -8.82 13.33 3.67
CA LEU A 47 -8.75 13.84 2.30
C LEU A 47 -9.71 13.09 1.37
N PHE A 48 -9.72 11.75 1.40
CA PHE A 48 -10.65 10.97 0.58
C PHE A 48 -12.10 11.20 0.99
N PHE A 49 -12.38 11.32 2.28
CA PHE A 49 -13.71 11.63 2.77
C PHE A 49 -14.20 13.00 2.26
N LEU A 50 -13.34 14.03 2.29
CA LEU A 50 -13.65 15.34 1.73
C LEU A 50 -13.90 15.26 0.22
N ILE A 51 -13.10 14.51 -0.52
CA ILE A 51 -13.30 14.33 -1.97
C ILE A 51 -14.66 13.69 -2.26
N ILE A 52 -15.02 12.63 -1.54
CA ILE A 52 -16.32 11.95 -1.68
C ILE A 52 -17.46 12.91 -1.34
N PHE A 53 -17.31 13.68 -0.25
CA PHE A 53 -18.29 14.68 0.17
C PHE A 53 -18.52 15.75 -0.91
N PHE A 54 -17.45 16.30 -1.50
CA PHE A 54 -17.55 17.29 -2.58
C PHE A 54 -18.10 16.70 -3.88
N LYS A 55 -17.78 15.45 -4.20
CA LYS A 55 -18.32 14.74 -5.35
C LYS A 55 -19.77 14.27 -5.16
N LYS A 56 -20.30 14.32 -3.93
CA LYS A 56 -21.62 13.79 -3.56
C LYS A 56 -21.79 12.31 -3.93
N GLU A 57 -20.70 11.55 -3.89
CA GLU A 57 -20.76 10.12 -4.14
C GLU A 57 -21.33 9.40 -2.90
N SER A 58 -22.23 8.44 -3.12
CA SER A 58 -22.82 7.65 -2.05
C SER A 58 -21.84 6.58 -1.58
N ILE A 59 -21.47 6.59 -0.30
CA ILE A 59 -20.71 5.51 0.32
C ILE A 59 -21.65 4.33 0.59
N PRO A 60 -21.39 3.12 0.06
CA PRO A 60 -22.20 1.96 0.38
C PRO A 60 -21.94 1.52 1.82
N PHE A 61 -22.98 1.53 2.65
CA PHE A 61 -22.95 1.11 4.05
C PHE A 61 -23.60 -0.26 4.28
N ASN A 62 -23.60 -1.15 3.27
CA ASN A 62 -24.10 -2.50 3.47
C ASN A 62 -23.15 -3.30 4.39
N LYS A 63 -23.66 -4.36 5.05
CA LYS A 63 -22.86 -5.19 5.98
C LYS A 63 -21.58 -5.73 5.32
N GLN A 64 -21.64 -6.06 4.03
CA GLN A 64 -20.51 -6.60 3.28
C GLN A 64 -19.42 -5.54 3.04
N ALA A 65 -19.79 -4.32 2.70
CA ALA A 65 -18.86 -3.19 2.52
C ALA A 65 -18.27 -2.79 3.86
N ILE A 66 -19.06 -2.71 4.94
CA ILE A 66 -18.53 -2.43 6.28
C ILE A 66 -17.52 -3.49 6.69
N LYS A 67 -17.84 -4.78 6.47
CA LYS A 67 -16.90 -5.88 6.72
C LYS A 67 -15.63 -5.71 5.89
N LEU A 68 -15.74 -5.35 4.61
CA LEU A 68 -14.60 -5.11 3.75
C LEU A 68 -13.74 -3.93 4.23
N TYR A 69 -14.35 -2.80 4.58
CA TYR A 69 -13.64 -1.62 5.08
C TYR A 69 -12.90 -1.92 6.38
N LEU A 70 -13.55 -2.61 7.32
CA LEU A 70 -12.93 -3.00 8.59
C LEU A 70 -11.81 -4.02 8.37
N SER A 71 -12.06 -5.07 7.60
CA SER A 71 -11.05 -6.10 7.33
C SER A 71 -9.84 -5.50 6.60
N PHE A 72 -10.06 -4.69 5.56
CA PHE A 72 -8.98 -4.07 4.80
C PHE A 72 -8.24 -3.01 5.63
N GLY A 73 -8.98 -2.18 6.37
CA GLY A 73 -8.40 -1.18 7.27
C GLY A 73 -7.53 -1.80 8.37
N LEU A 74 -8.00 -2.87 8.99
CA LEU A 74 -7.28 -3.52 10.08
C LEU A 74 -6.09 -4.35 9.57
N LEU A 75 -6.28 -5.16 8.53
CA LEU A 75 -5.24 -6.06 8.02
C LEU A 75 -4.19 -5.30 7.21
N ASN A 76 -4.62 -4.44 6.29
CA ASN A 76 -3.72 -3.74 5.40
C ASN A 76 -3.11 -2.50 6.06
N PHE A 77 -3.92 -1.56 6.53
CA PHE A 77 -3.40 -0.30 7.06
C PHE A 77 -2.89 -0.38 8.50
N ALA A 78 -3.61 -1.03 9.41
CA ALA A 78 -3.17 -1.10 10.80
C ALA A 78 -2.07 -2.16 11.00
N LEU A 79 -2.34 -3.42 10.62
CA LEU A 79 -1.41 -4.52 10.89
C LEU A 79 -0.18 -4.46 9.97
N SER A 80 -0.37 -4.44 8.64
CA SER A 80 0.78 -4.51 7.71
C SER A 80 1.69 -3.28 7.83
N TYR A 81 1.14 -2.06 7.79
CA TYR A 81 1.96 -0.86 7.96
C TYR A 81 2.39 -0.63 9.41
N GLY A 82 1.59 -1.01 10.42
CA GLY A 82 2.00 -0.89 11.82
C GLY A 82 3.24 -1.72 12.14
N ILE A 83 3.25 -3.00 11.72
CA ILE A 83 4.43 -3.87 11.84
C ILE A 83 5.60 -3.28 11.03
N THR A 84 5.34 -2.74 9.85
CA THR A 84 6.39 -2.14 9.02
C THR A 84 7.05 -0.92 9.69
N TYR A 85 6.25 -0.02 10.27
CA TYR A 85 6.74 1.16 10.98
C TYR A 85 7.53 0.76 12.23
N TRP A 86 7.05 -0.25 12.97
CA TRP A 86 7.77 -0.80 14.11
C TRP A 86 9.11 -1.43 13.69
N ALA A 87 9.11 -2.28 12.66
CA ALA A 87 10.34 -2.91 12.14
C ALA A 87 11.34 -1.86 11.63
N THR A 88 10.86 -0.81 10.96
CA THR A 88 11.70 0.27 10.42
C THR A 88 12.43 1.07 11.51
N GLN A 89 12.04 0.96 12.78
CA GLN A 89 12.86 1.50 13.87
C GLN A 89 14.20 0.79 13.98
N TYR A 90 14.21 -0.53 13.77
CA TYR A 90 15.38 -1.38 13.95
C TYR A 90 16.18 -1.61 12.66
N VAL A 91 15.56 -1.48 11.48
CA VAL A 91 16.23 -1.71 10.19
C VAL A 91 16.51 -0.42 9.43
N TYR A 92 17.47 -0.48 8.49
CA TYR A 92 17.72 0.61 7.55
C TYR A 92 16.57 0.76 6.55
N SER A 93 16.31 1.99 6.08
CA SER A 93 15.26 2.27 5.09
C SER A 93 15.45 1.51 3.77
N SER A 94 16.70 1.21 3.40
CA SER A 94 17.02 0.38 2.22
C SER A 94 16.48 -1.03 2.35
N ILE A 95 16.63 -1.67 3.51
CA ILE A 95 16.13 -3.02 3.76
C ILE A 95 14.59 -3.04 3.74
N SER A 96 13.94 -2.06 4.40
CA SER A 96 12.48 -1.92 4.33
C SER A 96 11.98 -1.75 2.89
N SER A 97 12.69 -0.97 2.08
CA SER A 97 12.35 -0.76 0.67
C SER A 97 12.45 -2.05 -0.16
N ILE A 98 13.52 -2.83 0.04
CA ILE A 98 13.73 -4.10 -0.68
C ILE A 98 12.65 -5.12 -0.31
N LEU A 99 12.31 -5.23 0.98
CA LEU A 99 11.25 -6.12 1.44
C LEU A 99 9.89 -5.79 0.82
N TRP A 100 9.55 -4.50 0.74
CA TRP A 100 8.34 -4.07 0.03
C TRP A 100 8.44 -4.22 -1.50
N GLY A 101 9.65 -4.20 -2.05
CA GLY A 101 9.89 -4.56 -3.46
C GLY A 101 9.55 -6.01 -3.79
N LEU A 102 9.56 -6.91 -2.80
CA LEU A 102 9.11 -8.30 -2.95
C LEU A 102 7.57 -8.43 -2.96
N PHE A 103 6.85 -7.41 -2.48
CA PHE A 103 5.39 -7.42 -2.44
C PHE A 103 4.74 -7.80 -3.78
N PRO A 104 5.06 -7.17 -4.93
CA PRO A 104 4.50 -7.57 -6.24
C PRO A 104 4.83 -9.01 -6.63
N LEU A 105 5.98 -9.54 -6.23
CA LEU A 105 6.36 -10.93 -6.50
C LEU A 105 5.45 -11.89 -5.71
N PHE A 106 5.25 -11.65 -4.42
CA PHE A 106 4.31 -12.42 -3.62
C PHE A 106 2.87 -12.27 -4.12
N THR A 107 2.46 -11.06 -4.50
CA THR A 107 1.14 -10.82 -5.10
C THR A 107 0.97 -11.63 -6.39
N SER A 108 1.98 -11.69 -7.26
CA SER A 108 1.93 -12.47 -8.49
C SER A 108 1.82 -13.98 -8.22
N ILE A 109 2.54 -14.50 -7.23
CA ILE A 109 2.42 -15.91 -6.80
C ILE A 109 1.02 -16.17 -6.24
N MET A 110 0.50 -15.30 -5.38
CA MET A 110 -0.85 -15.48 -4.82
C MET A 110 -1.94 -15.36 -5.88
N ALA A 111 -1.80 -14.44 -6.84
CA ALA A 111 -2.74 -14.28 -7.95
C ALA A 111 -2.90 -15.56 -8.76
N HIS A 112 -1.80 -16.29 -8.99
CA HIS A 112 -1.84 -17.59 -9.67
C HIS A 112 -2.75 -18.61 -8.98
N PHE A 113 -2.78 -18.63 -7.64
CA PHE A 113 -3.61 -19.56 -6.87
C PHE A 113 -5.03 -19.05 -6.64
N MET A 114 -5.21 -17.75 -6.44
CA MET A 114 -6.47 -17.14 -5.97
C MET A 114 -7.39 -16.67 -7.10
N ILE A 115 -6.85 -16.47 -8.31
CA ILE A 115 -7.60 -16.06 -9.51
C ILE A 115 -7.41 -17.14 -10.60
N PRO A 116 -8.01 -18.33 -10.44
CA PRO A 116 -7.81 -19.45 -11.38
C PRO A 116 -8.39 -19.21 -12.78
N GLU A 117 -9.33 -18.27 -12.92
CA GLU A 117 -10.08 -18.00 -14.16
C GLU A 117 -9.36 -17.07 -15.16
N ASP A 118 -8.38 -16.26 -14.74
CA ASP A 118 -7.67 -15.34 -15.64
C ASP A 118 -6.37 -15.98 -16.20
N LYS A 119 -6.37 -16.30 -17.49
CA LYS A 119 -5.20 -16.91 -18.17
C LYS A 119 -3.96 -16.00 -18.14
N ASN A 120 -4.14 -14.69 -17.99
CA ASN A 120 -3.03 -13.75 -17.94
C ASN A 120 -2.34 -13.71 -16.56
N GLU A 121 -3.02 -14.10 -15.49
CA GLU A 121 -2.47 -14.10 -14.13
C GLU A 121 -1.73 -15.40 -13.77
N LYS A 122 -1.84 -16.42 -14.63
CA LYS A 122 -1.05 -17.65 -14.49
C LYS A 122 0.41 -17.35 -14.82
N LEU A 123 1.30 -17.63 -13.86
CA LEU A 123 2.75 -17.62 -14.04
C LEU A 123 3.14 -18.58 -15.17
N THR A 124 3.17 -18.07 -16.39
CA THR A 124 3.54 -18.80 -17.60
C THR A 124 5.02 -18.55 -17.88
N THR A 125 5.72 -19.54 -18.43
CA THR A 125 7.17 -19.52 -18.70
C THR A 125 7.62 -18.31 -19.55
N ASN A 126 6.74 -17.75 -20.37
CA ASN A 126 6.97 -16.52 -21.16
C ASN A 126 7.00 -15.22 -20.34
N LYS A 127 6.64 -15.23 -19.05
CA LYS A 127 6.73 -14.08 -18.14
C LYS A 127 7.93 -14.15 -17.19
N LEU A 128 8.61 -15.29 -17.15
CA LEU A 128 9.77 -15.57 -16.28
C LEU A 128 11.12 -15.41 -17.02
N LEU A 129 11.09 -15.27 -18.34
CA LEU A 129 12.20 -14.97 -19.25
C LEU A 129 12.01 -13.56 -19.83
#